data_AF-A0A934N688-F1
#
_entry.id   AF-A0A934N688-F1
#
_cell.length_a   1.000
_cell.length_b   1.000
_cell.length_c   1.000
_cell.angle_alpha   90.00
_cell.angle_beta   90.00
_cell.angle_gamma   90.00
#
_symmetry.space_group_name_H-M   'P 1'
#
loop_
_entity.id
_entity.type
_entity.pdbx_description
1 polymer ?
#
loop_
_entity_poly.entity_id
_entity_poly.type
_entity_poly.pdbx_seq_one_letter_code
_entity_poly.pdbx_strand_id
1 'polypeptide(L)' 'MHDPTDPVGRLLFNVLAMVAEFEADLARMRTREGMKVAKAKGRLRGKQPKLSPKQEAYLVALHRARQHTIGELEE' A
#
# COMPACT_ATOMS: atom_id res chain seq x y z
N MET A 1 13.59 -30.37 24.07
CA MET A 1 13.64 -29.31 23.04
C MET A 1 13.84 -30.01 21.70
N HIS A 2 12.95 -29.81 20.73
CA HIS A 2 13.07 -30.43 19.42
C HIS A 2 14.13 -29.68 18.59
N ASP A 3 15.04 -30.41 17.97
CA ASP A 3 16.07 -29.85 17.10
C ASP A 3 15.46 -29.53 15.73
N PRO A 4 15.43 -28.26 15.29
CA PRO A 4 14.88 -27.89 13.98
C PRO A 4 15.62 -28.53 12.79
N THR A 5 16.83 -29.06 13.02
CA THR A 5 17.67 -29.65 11.99
C THR A 5 17.49 -31.17 11.86
N ASP A 6 16.82 -31.83 12.81
CA ASP A 6 16.50 -33.26 12.70
C ASP A 6 15.43 -33.50 11.61
N PRO A 7 15.35 -34.70 11.00
CA PRO A 7 14.40 -35.00 9.94
C PRO A 7 12.93 -34.69 10.27
N VAL A 8 12.48 -35.00 11.50
CA VAL A 8 11.13 -34.72 12.00
C VAL A 8 10.96 -33.22 12.26
N GLY A 9 11.96 -32.57 12.86
CA GLY A 9 11.99 -31.12 13.04
C GLY A 9 11.82 -30.39 11.71
N ARG A 10 12.64 -30.72 10.71
CA ARG A 10 12.55 -30.12 9.36
C ARG A 10 11.19 -30.35 8.70
N LEU A 11 10.63 -31.55 8.81
CA LEU A 11 9.30 -31.85 8.27
C LEU A 11 8.23 -30.96 8.92
N LEU A 12 8.23 -30.87 10.25
CA LEU A 12 7.29 -30.03 10.99
C LEU A 12 7.42 -28.56 10.61
N PHE A 13 8.65 -28.04 10.54
CA PHE A 13 8.90 -26.66 10.14
C PHE A 13 8.39 -26.36 8.72
N ASN A 14 8.60 -27.27 7.77
CA ASN A 14 8.11 -27.11 6.41
C ASN A 14 6.59 -27.11 6.32
N VAL A 15 5.91 -28.00 7.07
CA VAL A 15 4.46 -28.05 7.11
C VAL A 15 3.91 -26.75 7.72
N LEU A 16 4.49 -26.28 8.83
CA LEU A 16 4.08 -25.02 9.45
C LEU A 16 4.31 -23.82 8.53
N ALA A 17 5.42 -23.79 7.79
CA ALA A 17 5.68 -22.75 6.79
C ALA A 17 4.61 -22.77 5.68
N MET A 18 4.26 -23.95 5.15
CA MET A 18 3.20 -24.09 4.15
C MET A 18 1.85 -23.61 4.67
N VAL A 19 1.49 -23.94 5.91
CA VAL A 19 0.24 -23.47 6.53
C VAL A 19 0.25 -21.95 6.69
N ALA A 20 1.37 -21.37 7.15
CA ALA A 20 1.50 -19.93 7.31
C ALA A 20 1.35 -19.17 5.97
N GLU A 21 1.94 -19.70 4.89
CA GLU A 21 1.78 -19.15 3.55
C GLU A 21 0.33 -19.21 3.08
N PHE A 22 -0.33 -20.37 3.26
CA PHE A 22 -1.73 -20.56 2.92
C PHE A 22 -2.66 -19.58 3.66
N GLU A 23 -2.46 -19.40 4.97
CA GLU A 23 -3.25 -18.47 5.77
C GLU A 23 -3.04 -17.01 5.33
N ALA A 24 -1.81 -16.63 5.03
CA ALA A 24 -1.49 -15.29 4.52
C ALA A 24 -2.16 -15.03 3.17
N ASP A 25 -2.19 -16.02 2.27
CA ASP A 25 -2.88 -15.92 0.99
C ASP A 25 -4.39 -15.82 1.13
N LEU A 26 -4.98 -16.59 2.05
CA LEU A 26 -6.41 -16.51 2.34
C LEU A 26 -6.80 -15.14 2.91
N ALA A 27 -5.98 -14.58 3.80
CA ALA A 27 -6.17 -13.23 4.32
C ALA A 27 -6.11 -12.18 3.21
N ARG A 28 -5.08 -12.24 2.33
CA ARG A 28 -4.94 -11.34 1.17
C ARG A 28 -6.13 -11.44 0.23
N MET A 29 -6.63 -12.66 -0.03
CA MET A 29 -7.80 -12.90 -0.88
C MET A 29 -9.03 -12.16 -0.33
N ARG A 30 -9.34 -12.35 0.95
CA ARG A 30 -10.47 -11.67 1.62
C ARG A 30 -10.30 -10.15 1.63
N THR A 31 -9.10 -9.64 1.90
CA THR A 31 -8.83 -8.19 1.83
C THR A 31 -9.07 -7.65 0.43
N ARG A 32 -8.64 -8.36 -0.62
CA ARG A 32 -8.89 -7.97 -2.02
C ARG A 32 -10.37 -7.95 -2.34
N GLU A 33 -11.15 -8.92 -1.89
CA GLU A 33 -12.61 -8.93 -2.04
C GLU A 33 -13.27 -7.73 -1.34
N GLY A 34 -12.89 -7.49 -0.08
CA GLY A 34 -13.37 -6.32 0.67
C GLY A 34 -13.02 -4.99 -0.02
N MET A 35 -11.79 -4.87 -0.55
CA MET A 35 -11.36 -3.71 -1.32
C MET A 35 -12.17 -3.53 -2.61
N LYS A 36 -12.50 -4.62 -3.33
CA LYS A 36 -13.38 -4.55 -4.52
C LYS A 36 -14.75 -3.99 -4.16
N VAL A 37 -15.34 -4.45 -3.07
CA VAL A 37 -16.64 -3.94 -2.57
C VAL A 37 -16.53 -2.47 -2.15
N ALA A 38 -15.48 -2.09 -1.42
CA ALA A 38 -15.24 -0.70 -1.00
C ALA A 38 -15.04 0.24 -2.20
N LYS A 39 -14.32 -0.23 -3.23
CA LYS A 39 -14.10 0.48 -4.50
C LYS A 39 -15.42 0.68 -5.25
N ALA A 40 -16.25 -0.35 -5.37
CA ALA A 40 -17.58 -0.26 -5.99
C ALA A 40 -18.49 0.74 -5.26
N LYS A 41 -18.34 0.88 -3.93
CA LYS A 41 -19.05 1.86 -3.11
C LYS A 41 -18.40 3.26 -3.09
N GLY A 42 -17.32 3.49 -3.83
CA GLY A 42 -16.60 4.77 -3.86
C GLY A 42 -15.90 5.16 -2.55
N ARG A 43 -15.72 4.21 -1.62
CA ARG A 43 -15.11 4.44 -0.30
C ARG A 43 -13.60 4.22 -0.28
N LEU A 44 -13.07 3.52 -1.27
CA LEU A 44 -11.63 3.36 -1.42
C LEU A 44 -11.03 4.62 -2.03
N ARG A 45 -10.51 5.50 -1.19
CA ARG A 45 -9.80 6.72 -1.60
C ARG A 45 -8.33 6.55 -1.26
N GLY A 46 -7.46 6.73 -2.25
CA GLY A 46 -6.01 6.79 -2.03
C GLY A 46 -5.63 7.98 -1.15
N LYS A 47 -4.32 8.22 -1.04
CA LYS A 47 -3.81 9.41 -0.36
C LYS A 47 -4.47 10.66 -0.94
N GLN A 48 -5.11 11.45 -0.07
CA GLN A 48 -5.72 12.70 -0.52
C GLN A 48 -4.63 13.67 -0.99
N PRO A 49 -4.88 14.47 -2.04
CA PRO A 49 -4.02 15.57 -2.41
C PRO A 49 -3.74 16.45 -1.20
N LYS A 50 -2.47 16.82 -0.98
CA LYS A 50 -2.09 17.73 0.11
C LYS A 50 -2.55 19.16 -0.14
N LEU A 51 -2.61 19.56 -1.42
CA LEU A 51 -3.02 20.88 -1.85
C LEU A 51 -4.50 20.86 -2.21
N SER A 52 -5.21 21.93 -1.88
CA SER A 52 -6.54 22.17 -2.42
C SER A 52 -6.46 22.47 -3.92
N PRO A 53 -7.55 22.24 -4.69
CA PRO A 53 -7.57 22.56 -6.13
C PRO A 53 -7.22 24.01 -6.45
N LYS A 54 -7.53 24.95 -5.54
CA LYS A 54 -7.17 26.37 -5.67
C LYS A 54 -5.67 26.60 -5.52
N GLN A 55 -5.04 25.97 -4.53
CA GLN A 55 -3.59 26.06 -4.31
C GLN A 55 -2.84 25.43 -5.49
N GLU A 56 -3.29 24.26 -5.96
CA GLU A 56 -2.71 23.60 -7.14
C GLU A 56 -2.80 24.50 -8.39
N ALA A 57 -3.98 25.06 -8.66
CA ALA A 57 -4.16 25.97 -9.80
C ALA A 57 -3.29 27.23 -9.70
N TYR A 58 -3.14 27.80 -8.50
CA TYR A 58 -2.29 28.96 -8.25
C TYR A 58 -0.81 28.65 -8.53
N LEU A 59 -0.28 27.55 -7.97
CA LEU A 59 1.12 27.15 -8.19
C LEU A 59 1.39 26.83 -9.67
N VAL A 60 0.46 26.16 -10.35
CA VAL A 60 0.58 25.88 -11.79
C VAL A 60 0.58 27.17 -12.61
N ALA A 61 -0.25 28.15 -12.28
CA ALA A 61 -0.28 29.44 -12.97
C ALA A 61 1.04 30.21 -12.77
N LEU A 62 1.54 30.21 -11.54
CA LEU A 62 2.78 30.89 -11.15
C LEU A 62 4.00 30.30 -11.86
N HIS A 63 4.08 28.97 -11.93
CA HIS A 63 5.10 28.25 -12.70
C HIS A 63 5.02 28.56 -14.19
N ARG A 64 3.80 28.55 -14.79
CA ARG A 64 3.60 28.85 -16.21
C ARG A 64 3.96 30.28 -16.59
N ALA A 65 3.75 31.24 -15.68
CA ALA A 65 4.15 32.63 -15.87
C ALA A 65 5.67 32.83 -15.91
N ARG A 66 6.47 31.79 -15.60
CA ARG A 66 7.94 31.83 -15.44
C ARG A 66 8.41 32.92 -14.46
N GLN A 67 7.54 33.29 -13.53
CA GLN A 67 7.83 34.31 -12.52
C GLN A 67 8.55 33.72 -11.32
N HIS A 68 8.45 32.41 -11.11
CA HIS A 68 9.07 31.71 -9.99
C HIS A 68 9.74 30.41 -10.45
N THR A 69 10.91 30.13 -9.90
CA THR A 69 11.60 28.85 -10.09
C THR A 69 10.92 27.77 -9.24
N ILE A 70 11.11 26.48 -9.59
CA ILE A 70 10.47 25.38 -8.84
C ILE A 70 10.85 25.41 -7.35
N GLY A 71 12.08 25.81 -7.00
CA GLY A 71 12.52 25.94 -5.61
C GLY A 71 11.80 27.04 -4.81
N GLU A 72 11.38 28.12 -5.47
CA GLU A 72 10.58 29.19 -4.82
C GLU A 72 9.11 28.81 -4.61
N LEU A 73 8.63 27.77 -5.31
CA LEU A 73 7.27 27.25 -5.17
C LEU A 73 7.15 26.20 -4.06
N GLU A 74 8.28 25.73 -3.53
CA GLU A 74 8.37 24.69 -2.50
C GLU A 74 8.53 25.26 -1.07
N GLU A 75 8.95 26.51 -0.92
CA GLU A 75 8.91 27.29 0.34
C GLU A 75 7.49 27.80 0.67
#